data_AF-A0A6B2FYS2-F1
#
_entry.id   AF-A0A6B2FYS2-F1
#
_cell.length_a   1.000
_cell.length_b   1.000
_cell.length_c   1.000
_cell.angle_alpha   90.00
_cell.angle_beta   90.00
_cell.angle_gamma   90.00
#
_symmetry.space_group_name_H-M   'P 1'
#
loop_
_entity.id
_entity.type
_entity.pdbx_description
1 polymer ?
#
loop_
_entity_poly.entity_id
_entity_poly.type
_entity_poly.pdbx_seq_one_letter_code
_entity_poly.pdbx_strand_id
1 'polypeptide(L)'
;MITPIFRIEQSSTHIILKITCKYVKASDLDYTIEKNAFIFHCNPYFLNLVFSKDLSILPTEIVSFDVDSSTFLFSIEKAQIDEYFPDLNMVTAFLCPKNGGNKRNEPKIEIIATVDDGKNIDIYQKPFNELFTDVKDFLFETLECKYGFMGRHHDIHITHEQDFIDLFVNPRCFTLPNSKRISIIEKIEDDQFEPEHYIADLFDDSEVLRLIAFPNDLSAFQSFSDSDSTILVNLSNREYLMDSQNVLSSLVGLVDILLSYAYDRRITEGEHNIESAWNIVALSSTLSHNRLFYSLDECFSSFIRRSLCYPLYRNYQLSIKIMKDVKSIMKSGKIAVVKCLLDIYSLFNSSERY
;
A
#
# COMPACT_ATOMS: atom_id res chain seq x y z
N MET A 1 6.86 26.15 0.13
CA MET A 1 5.44 25.92 0.40
C MET A 1 5.27 24.51 0.92
N ILE A 2 4.63 24.36 2.08
CA ILE A 2 4.43 23.09 2.78
C ILE A 2 2.99 22.65 2.58
N THR A 3 2.75 21.37 2.32
CA THR A 3 1.38 20.84 2.30
C THR A 3 0.94 20.61 3.74
N PRO A 4 -0.12 21.27 4.23
CA PRO A 4 -0.62 21.05 5.59
C PRO A 4 -1.22 19.66 5.72
N ILE A 5 -1.36 19.18 6.96
CA ILE A 5 -2.14 17.98 7.25
C ILE A 5 -3.61 18.36 7.11
N PHE A 6 -4.39 17.54 6.40
CA PHE A 6 -5.81 17.79 6.24
C PHE A 6 -6.63 16.49 6.28
N ARG A 7 -7.91 16.64 6.63
CA ARG A 7 -8.92 15.58 6.61
C ARG A 7 -10.17 16.09 5.93
N ILE A 8 -10.80 15.20 5.17
CA ILE A 8 -12.04 15.50 4.47
C ILE A 8 -13.12 14.55 4.96
N GLU A 9 -14.19 15.13 5.49
CA GLU A 9 -15.42 14.45 5.87
C GLU A 9 -16.57 14.98 5.01
N GLN A 10 -17.71 14.29 5.00
CA GLN A 10 -18.90 14.79 4.30
C GLN A 10 -20.17 14.48 5.07
N SER A 11 -21.16 15.34 4.92
CA SER A 11 -22.56 15.12 5.28
C SER A 11 -23.41 14.93 4.01
N SER A 12 -24.73 14.87 4.15
CA SER A 12 -25.64 14.89 3.00
C SER A 12 -25.51 16.17 2.17
N THR A 13 -25.20 17.30 2.81
CA THR A 13 -25.26 18.63 2.18
C THR A 13 -23.90 19.30 2.01
N HIS A 14 -22.92 18.98 2.85
CA HIS A 14 -21.64 19.69 2.90
C HIS A 14 -20.44 18.74 2.89
N ILE A 15 -19.29 19.26 2.47
CA ILE A 15 -17.96 18.71 2.69
C ILE A 15 -17.33 19.48 3.85
N ILE A 16 -16.83 18.75 4.83
CA ILE A 16 -16.17 19.28 6.01
C ILE A 16 -14.67 19.07 5.85
N LEU A 17 -13.94 20.15 5.60
CA LEU A 17 -12.49 20.12 5.42
C LEU A 17 -11.80 20.66 6.67
N LYS A 18 -11.01 19.80 7.32
CA LYS A 18 -10.19 20.12 8.50
C LYS A 18 -8.74 20.27 8.05
N ILE A 19 -8.15 21.45 8.22
CA ILE A 19 -6.75 21.72 7.84
C ILE A 19 -5.96 22.15 9.07
N THR A 20 -4.94 21.37 9.44
CA THR A 20 -4.08 21.64 10.58
C THR A 20 -2.80 22.35 10.13
N CYS A 21 -2.63 23.60 10.58
CA CYS A 21 -1.53 24.48 10.23
C CYS A 21 -0.89 25.03 11.50
N LYS A 22 0.29 24.54 11.87
CA LYS A 22 0.99 25.01 13.08
C LYS A 22 1.69 26.34 12.82
N TYR A 23 1.67 27.24 13.80
CA TYR A 23 2.37 28.53 13.81
C TYR A 23 1.94 29.52 12.72
N VAL A 24 0.64 29.54 12.39
CA VAL A 24 0.08 30.47 11.41
C VAL A 24 -0.71 31.59 12.07
N LYS A 25 -0.77 32.74 11.39
CA LYS A 25 -1.69 33.82 11.75
C LYS A 25 -2.97 33.65 10.93
N ALA A 26 -4.11 33.59 11.61
CA ALA A 26 -5.40 33.50 10.93
C ALA A 26 -5.69 34.70 9.99
N SER A 27 -5.01 35.84 10.18
CA SER A 27 -5.08 37.01 9.30
C SER A 27 -4.55 36.76 7.89
N ASP A 28 -3.66 35.79 7.73
CA ASP A 28 -2.93 35.54 6.48
C ASP A 28 -3.60 34.40 5.68
N LEU A 29 -4.82 34.03 6.05
CA LEU A 29 -5.62 33.02 5.39
C LEU A 29 -6.22 33.57 4.09
N ASP A 30 -5.97 32.86 3.01
CA ASP A 30 -6.63 33.06 1.72
C ASP A 30 -7.11 31.70 1.18
N TYR A 31 -8.32 31.67 0.62
CA TYR A 31 -8.86 30.46 0.02
C TYR A 31 -9.75 30.79 -1.18
N THR A 32 -9.80 29.88 -2.15
CA THR A 32 -10.57 30.04 -3.38
C THR A 32 -11.20 28.72 -3.78
N ILE A 33 -12.44 28.76 -4.26
CA ILE A 33 -13.16 27.60 -4.78
C ILE A 33 -13.47 27.86 -6.26
N GLU A 34 -12.99 26.97 -7.12
CA GLU A 34 -13.22 27.02 -8.55
C GLU A 34 -13.79 25.69 -9.03
N LYS A 35 -15.11 25.63 -9.23
CA LYS A 35 -15.83 24.42 -9.65
C LYS A 35 -15.56 23.24 -8.71
N ASN A 36 -14.65 22.34 -9.07
CA ASN A 36 -14.27 21.17 -8.29
C ASN A 36 -12.93 21.33 -7.56
N ALA A 37 -12.32 22.51 -7.59
CA ALA A 37 -11.04 22.77 -6.93
C ALA A 37 -11.22 23.64 -5.67
N PHE A 38 -10.51 23.30 -4.61
CA PHE A 38 -10.37 24.09 -3.39
C PHE A 38 -8.90 24.42 -3.19
N ILE A 39 -8.56 25.71 -3.24
CA ILE A 39 -7.22 26.23 -3.05
C ILE A 39 -7.16 26.93 -1.70
N PHE A 40 -6.20 26.54 -0.87
CA PHE A 40 -5.93 27.13 0.43
C PHE A 40 -4.48 27.62 0.49
N HIS A 41 -4.32 28.84 0.98
CA HIS A 41 -3.04 29.48 1.16
C HIS A 41 -2.98 30.16 2.53
N CYS A 42 -2.02 29.76 3.35
CA CYS A 42 -1.74 30.40 4.64
C CYS A 42 -0.26 30.20 4.95
N ASN A 43 0.56 31.23 4.73
CA ASN A 43 2.03 31.14 4.73
C ASN A 43 2.56 30.42 6.00
N PRO A 44 3.39 29.36 5.87
CA PRO A 44 4.04 28.80 4.67
C PRO A 44 3.28 27.66 3.98
N TYR A 45 2.04 27.40 4.37
CA TYR A 45 1.20 26.30 3.89
C TYR A 45 0.46 26.65 2.60
N PHE A 46 0.41 25.67 1.70
CA PHE A 46 -0.37 25.72 0.47
C PHE A 46 -0.98 24.36 0.20
N LEU A 47 -2.27 24.35 -0.13
CA LEU A 47 -3.01 23.15 -0.46
C LEU A 47 -3.89 23.42 -1.66
N ASN A 48 -3.85 22.55 -2.66
CA ASN A 48 -4.74 22.58 -3.81
C ASN A 48 -5.38 21.20 -3.93
N LEU A 49 -6.68 21.15 -3.64
CA LEU A 49 -7.50 19.95 -3.68
C LEU A 49 -8.37 19.95 -4.92
N VAL A 50 -8.37 18.86 -5.68
CA VAL A 50 -9.29 18.65 -6.80
C VAL A 50 -10.21 17.51 -6.46
N PHE A 51 -11.50 17.78 -6.38
CA PHE A 51 -12.54 16.80 -6.10
C PHE A 51 -13.05 16.16 -7.39
N SER A 52 -13.54 14.92 -7.27
CA SER A 52 -14.15 14.20 -8.39
C SER A 52 -15.43 14.83 -8.92
N LYS A 53 -16.04 15.73 -8.13
CA LYS A 53 -17.35 16.33 -8.35
C LYS A 53 -17.30 17.82 -8.02
N ASP A 54 -18.24 18.56 -8.59
CA ASP A 54 -18.30 20.01 -8.44
C ASP A 54 -18.73 20.41 -7.02
N LEU A 55 -18.10 21.48 -6.53
CA LEU A 55 -18.46 22.16 -5.29
C LEU A 55 -19.38 23.34 -5.62
N SER A 56 -20.17 23.77 -4.65
CA SER A 56 -20.95 24.99 -4.77
C SER A 56 -20.02 26.20 -4.87
N ILE A 57 -20.38 27.16 -5.72
CA ILE A 57 -19.68 28.47 -5.86
C ILE A 57 -20.12 29.43 -4.73
N LEU A 58 -21.09 29.03 -3.91
CA LEU A 58 -21.56 29.82 -2.77
C LEU A 58 -20.43 30.02 -1.75
N PRO A 59 -20.43 31.15 -1.01
CA PRO A 59 -19.39 31.44 -0.04
C PRO A 59 -19.35 30.35 1.03
N THR A 60 -18.21 29.67 1.11
CA THR A 60 -17.93 28.69 2.16
C THR A 60 -17.82 29.40 3.50
N GLU A 61 -18.53 28.91 4.51
CA GLU A 61 -18.36 29.40 5.87
C GLU A 61 -17.14 28.73 6.50
N ILE A 62 -16.19 29.54 6.99
CA ILE A 62 -15.21 29.07 7.96
C ILE A 62 -15.97 28.89 9.26
N VAL A 63 -16.19 27.62 9.63
CA VAL A 63 -17.03 27.27 10.77
C VAL A 63 -16.32 27.61 12.08
N SER A 64 -14.99 27.44 12.14
CA SER A 64 -14.19 27.78 13.32
C SER A 64 -12.69 27.69 13.04
N PHE A 65 -11.90 28.50 13.74
CA PHE A 65 -10.46 28.29 13.94
C PHE A 65 -10.23 27.90 15.39
N ASP A 66 -9.74 26.67 15.60
CA ASP A 66 -9.34 26.21 16.93
C ASP A 66 -7.86 26.54 17.14
N VAL A 67 -7.59 27.46 18.05
CA VAL A 67 -6.24 27.95 18.39
C VAL A 67 -5.42 26.85 19.05
N ASP A 68 -6.06 26.00 19.87
CA ASP A 68 -5.38 24.96 20.65
C ASP A 68 -4.94 23.81 19.76
N SER A 69 -5.79 23.37 18.83
CA SER A 69 -5.45 22.35 17.82
C SER A 69 -4.81 22.92 16.55
N SER A 70 -4.69 24.24 16.42
CA SER A 70 -4.20 24.94 15.22
C SER A 70 -4.88 24.48 13.93
N THR A 71 -6.20 24.29 13.98
CA THR A 71 -6.98 23.66 12.90
C THR A 71 -8.06 24.62 12.37
N PHE A 72 -8.10 24.78 11.05
CA PHE A 72 -9.18 25.45 10.32
C PHE A 72 -10.25 24.44 9.93
N LEU A 73 -11.52 24.77 10.19
CA LEU A 73 -12.67 23.99 9.79
C LEU A 73 -13.46 24.73 8.71
N PHE A 74 -13.50 24.18 7.50
CA PHE A 74 -14.29 24.70 6.38
C PHE A 74 -15.52 23.82 6.16
N SER A 75 -16.69 24.44 5.99
CA SER A 75 -17.92 23.76 5.57
C SER A 75 -18.30 24.22 4.18
N ILE A 76 -18.01 23.38 3.19
CA ILE A 76 -18.20 23.67 1.77
C ILE A 76 -19.49 23.01 1.30
N GLU A 77 -20.43 23.76 0.75
CA GLU A 77 -21.66 23.20 0.18
C GLU A 77 -21.38 22.36 -1.07
N LYS A 78 -22.09 21.23 -1.19
CA LYS A 78 -22.06 20.40 -2.41
C LYS A 78 -22.85 21.06 -3.52
N ALA A 79 -22.44 20.89 -4.78
CA ALA A 79 -23.22 21.37 -5.93
C ALA A 79 -24.58 20.65 -6.05
N GLN A 80 -24.64 19.37 -5.64
CA GLN A 80 -25.89 18.60 -5.53
C GLN A 80 -26.07 18.08 -4.10
N ILE A 81 -27.26 18.32 -3.53
CA ILE A 81 -27.67 17.78 -2.23
C ILE A 81 -27.76 16.26 -2.32
N ASP A 82 -27.34 15.58 -1.25
CA ASP A 82 -27.25 14.11 -1.12
C ASP A 82 -26.24 13.43 -2.06
N GLU A 83 -25.42 14.21 -2.77
CA GLU A 83 -24.40 13.65 -3.64
C GLU A 83 -23.22 13.08 -2.84
N TYR A 84 -22.94 11.79 -2.99
CA TYR A 84 -21.82 11.13 -2.32
C TYR A 84 -20.50 11.36 -3.05
N PHE A 85 -19.48 11.80 -2.32
CA PHE A 85 -18.11 11.94 -2.80
C PHE A 85 -17.33 10.68 -2.39
N PRO A 86 -16.86 9.85 -3.32
CA PRO A 86 -16.07 8.68 -2.96
C PRO A 86 -14.71 9.10 -2.40
N ASP A 87 -14.12 8.21 -1.60
CA ASP A 87 -12.68 8.19 -1.38
C ASP A 87 -12.05 9.37 -0.63
N LEU A 88 -12.85 10.20 0.06
CA LEU A 88 -12.41 11.39 0.81
C LEU A 88 -11.24 11.14 1.81
N ASN A 89 -11.09 9.91 2.29
CA ASN A 89 -10.00 9.51 3.19
C ASN A 89 -8.65 9.31 2.46
N MET A 90 -8.64 9.12 1.14
CA MET A 90 -7.43 8.98 0.32
C MET A 90 -6.89 10.35 -0.06
N VAL A 91 -6.34 11.06 0.93
CA VAL A 91 -5.86 12.45 0.80
C VAL A 91 -4.91 12.66 -0.39
N THR A 92 -4.10 11.65 -0.74
CA THR A 92 -3.19 11.71 -1.91
C THR A 92 -3.92 11.85 -3.23
N ALA A 93 -5.13 11.31 -3.37
CA ALA A 93 -5.93 11.38 -4.59
C ALA A 93 -6.40 12.81 -4.91
N PHE A 94 -6.55 13.65 -3.88
CA PHE A 94 -7.02 15.03 -4.03
C PHE A 94 -5.88 16.03 -4.25
N LEU A 95 -4.64 15.67 -3.92
CA LEU A 95 -3.50 16.56 -4.09
C LEU A 95 -3.16 16.71 -5.57
N CYS A 96 -3.11 17.94 -6.09
CA CYS A 96 -2.57 18.17 -7.43
C CYS A 96 -1.14 17.60 -7.56
N PRO A 97 -0.79 16.96 -8.70
CA PRO A 97 0.57 16.55 -8.98
C PRO A 97 1.52 17.73 -8.79
N LYS A 98 2.62 17.55 -8.06
CA LYS A 98 3.59 18.63 -7.73
C LYS A 98 4.36 19.19 -8.95
N ASN A 99 3.93 18.90 -10.19
CA ASN A 99 4.68 19.17 -11.42
C ASN A 99 3.88 20.01 -12.43
N GLY A 100 3.76 21.31 -12.15
CA GLY A 100 3.53 22.36 -13.16
C GLY A 100 4.80 23.15 -13.49
N GLY A 101 5.98 22.69 -13.05
CA GLY A 101 7.26 23.39 -13.20
C GLY A 101 8.27 22.61 -14.03
N ASN A 102 8.58 23.12 -15.22
CA ASN A 102 9.64 22.69 -16.14
C ASN A 102 10.80 21.90 -15.49
N LYS A 103 10.81 20.57 -15.69
CA LYS A 103 12.04 19.76 -15.64
C LYS A 103 12.03 18.73 -16.77
N ARG A 104 12.88 19.04 -17.76
CA ARG A 104 13.56 18.19 -18.75
C ARG A 104 12.90 16.86 -19.13
N ASN A 105 12.50 16.81 -20.41
CA ASN A 105 12.40 15.66 -21.30
C ASN A 105 13.08 14.37 -20.81
N GLU A 106 12.33 13.51 -20.16
CA GLU A 106 12.33 12.09 -20.49
C GLU A 106 10.95 11.79 -21.06
N PRO A 107 10.82 11.28 -22.30
CA PRO A 107 9.52 10.93 -22.84
C PRO A 107 9.01 9.70 -22.07
N LYS A 108 8.22 9.92 -21.03
CA LYS A 108 7.40 8.87 -20.40
C LYS A 108 6.16 8.60 -21.25
N ILE A 109 6.37 8.28 -22.52
CA ILE A 109 5.38 7.57 -23.31
C ILE A 109 5.92 6.14 -23.39
N GLU A 110 5.60 5.34 -22.38
CA GLU A 110 5.63 3.88 -22.56
C GLU A 110 4.47 3.56 -23.49
N ILE A 111 4.79 3.31 -24.76
CA ILE A 111 3.84 2.83 -25.75
C ILE A 111 3.38 1.46 -25.26
N ILE A 112 2.18 1.40 -24.71
CA ILE A 112 1.50 0.13 -24.50
C ILE A 112 1.24 -0.43 -25.91
N ALA A 113 2.00 -1.46 -26.29
CA ALA A 113 1.72 -2.23 -27.49
C ALA A 113 0.51 -3.14 -27.23
N THR A 114 -0.65 -2.56 -26.97
CA THR A 114 -1.93 -3.27 -27.08
C THR A 114 -2.52 -2.89 -28.41
N VAL A 115 -2.62 -3.90 -29.28
CA VAL A 115 -3.36 -3.83 -30.53
C VAL A 115 -4.74 -3.25 -30.22
N ASP A 116 -5.06 -2.20 -30.96
CA ASP A 116 -6.29 -1.41 -30.90
C ASP A 116 -7.52 -2.31 -30.94
N ASP A 117 -8.32 -2.26 -29.88
CA ASP A 117 -9.66 -2.82 -29.86
C ASP A 117 -10.61 -1.88 -29.10
N GLY A 118 -10.65 -0.61 -29.53
CA GLY A 118 -11.87 0.23 -29.58
C GLY A 118 -12.71 0.47 -28.32
N LYS A 119 -12.33 -0.01 -27.13
CA LYS A 119 -12.98 0.27 -25.85
C LYS A 119 -11.91 0.74 -24.87
N ASN A 120 -11.95 2.04 -24.55
CA ASN A 120 -11.24 2.62 -23.41
C ASN A 120 -11.87 2.07 -22.11
N ILE A 121 -11.63 0.79 -21.82
CA ILE A 121 -12.00 0.19 -20.53
C ILE A 121 -10.90 0.58 -19.57
N ASP A 122 -11.28 1.32 -18.54
CA ASP A 122 -10.41 1.59 -17.40
C ASP A 122 -9.96 0.26 -16.79
N ILE A 123 -8.69 -0.09 -16.97
CA ILE A 123 -8.10 -1.37 -16.52
C ILE A 123 -8.29 -1.54 -15.01
N TYR A 124 -8.35 -0.43 -14.26
CA TYR A 124 -8.57 -0.42 -12.82
C TYR A 124 -9.99 -0.82 -12.41
N GLN A 125 -10.95 -0.80 -13.33
CA GLN A 125 -12.35 -1.20 -13.10
C GLN A 125 -12.64 -2.62 -13.59
N LYS A 126 -11.68 -3.26 -14.26
CA LYS A 126 -11.85 -4.65 -14.71
C LYS A 126 -11.96 -5.59 -13.52
N PRO A 127 -12.92 -6.54 -13.54
CA PRO A 127 -12.97 -7.62 -12.56
C PRO A 127 -11.65 -8.42 -12.53
N PHE A 128 -11.22 -8.85 -11.35
CA PHE A 128 -9.97 -9.60 -11.17
C PHE A 128 -9.86 -10.83 -12.08
N ASN A 129 -10.97 -11.53 -12.32
CA ASN A 129 -11.00 -12.71 -13.20
C ASN A 129 -10.76 -12.38 -14.68
N GLU A 130 -11.17 -11.18 -15.12
CA GLU A 130 -10.93 -10.72 -16.49
C GLU A 130 -9.46 -10.34 -16.67
N LEU A 131 -8.85 -9.67 -15.68
CA LEU A 131 -7.41 -9.40 -15.67
C LEU A 131 -6.58 -10.69 -15.77
N PHE A 132 -6.99 -11.74 -15.05
CA PHE A 132 -6.31 -13.03 -15.12
C PHE A 132 -6.43 -13.68 -16.51
N THR A 133 -7.60 -13.56 -17.15
CA THR A 133 -7.84 -14.11 -18.49
C THR A 133 -6.97 -13.40 -19.54
N ASP A 134 -6.92 -12.07 -19.49
CA ASP A 134 -6.08 -11.25 -20.38
C ASP A 134 -4.59 -11.64 -20.30
N VAL A 135 -4.10 -11.95 -19.10
CA VAL A 135 -2.69 -12.26 -18.86
C VAL A 135 -2.34 -13.72 -19.19
N LYS A 136 -3.28 -14.65 -18.99
CA LYS A 136 -3.04 -16.10 -19.20
C LYS A 136 -2.60 -16.43 -20.62
N ASP A 137 -3.09 -15.67 -21.61
CA ASP A 137 -2.79 -15.88 -23.02
C ASP A 137 -1.49 -15.19 -23.49
N PHE A 138 -0.95 -14.25 -22.70
CA PHE A 138 0.19 -13.38 -23.10
C PHE A 138 1.13 -13.03 -21.94
N LEU A 139 1.54 -14.01 -21.12
CA LEU A 139 2.64 -13.82 -20.18
C LEU A 139 3.95 -13.60 -20.94
N PHE A 140 4.28 -12.34 -21.21
CA PHE A 140 5.58 -11.98 -21.75
C PHE A 140 6.61 -12.10 -20.64
N GLU A 141 7.52 -13.05 -20.80
CA GLU A 141 8.69 -13.13 -19.95
C GLU A 141 9.65 -12.01 -20.33
N THR A 142 9.70 -10.97 -19.50
CA THR A 142 10.74 -9.95 -19.62
C THR A 142 12.09 -10.60 -19.30
N LEU A 143 12.92 -10.74 -20.33
CA LEU A 143 14.34 -11.09 -20.20
C LEU A 143 15.12 -10.03 -19.44
N GLU A 144 14.54 -8.85 -19.26
CA GLU A 144 15.09 -7.77 -18.45
C GLU A 144 15.07 -8.13 -16.97
N CYS A 145 16.23 -8.06 -16.33
CA CYS A 145 16.42 -8.35 -14.91
C CYS A 145 15.96 -7.21 -14.00
N LYS A 146 14.82 -6.59 -14.33
CA LYS A 146 14.22 -5.55 -13.51
C LYS A 146 13.32 -6.16 -12.43
N TYR A 147 13.11 -5.41 -11.36
CA TYR A 147 12.41 -5.85 -10.17
C TYR A 147 11.71 -4.68 -9.45
N GLY A 148 11.10 -4.97 -8.29
CA GLY A 148 10.33 -4.02 -7.52
C GLY A 148 9.00 -3.65 -8.18
N PHE A 149 8.41 -2.53 -7.75
CA PHE A 149 7.10 -2.08 -8.23
C PHE A 149 7.09 -1.92 -9.76
N MET A 150 6.25 -2.71 -10.44
CA MET A 150 6.14 -2.78 -11.90
C MET A 150 7.46 -3.09 -12.64
N GLY A 151 8.43 -3.74 -12.00
CA GLY A 151 9.73 -3.99 -12.63
C GLY A 151 10.44 -2.69 -13.04
N ARG A 152 10.29 -1.61 -12.27
CA ARG A 152 10.91 -0.30 -12.57
C ARG A 152 12.29 -0.11 -11.98
N HIS A 153 12.72 -1.00 -11.10
CA HIS A 153 13.99 -0.91 -10.43
C HIS A 153 14.97 -1.93 -11.02
N HIS A 154 16.24 -1.53 -11.08
CA HIS A 154 17.36 -2.41 -11.35
C HIS A 154 18.54 -1.93 -10.50
N ASP A 155 19.48 -2.82 -10.16
CA ASP A 155 20.77 -2.53 -9.51
C ASP A 155 20.79 -1.82 -8.14
N ILE A 156 19.65 -1.42 -7.57
CA ILE A 156 19.54 -0.81 -6.23
C ILE A 156 20.09 -1.74 -5.14
N HIS A 157 19.65 -2.99 -5.11
CA HIS A 157 20.06 -3.96 -4.09
C HIS A 157 21.51 -4.43 -4.26
N ILE A 158 22.10 -4.29 -5.46
CA ILE A 158 23.52 -4.59 -5.70
C ILE A 158 24.37 -3.45 -5.15
N THR A 159 23.94 -2.21 -5.39
CA THR A 159 24.67 -1.01 -4.96
C THR A 159 24.69 -0.88 -3.43
N HIS A 160 23.63 -1.35 -2.78
CA HIS A 160 23.44 -1.27 -1.33
C HIS A 160 23.41 -2.66 -0.66
N GLU A 161 24.06 -3.68 -1.23
CA GLU A 161 23.99 -5.07 -0.73
C GLU A 161 24.33 -5.16 0.76
N GLN A 162 25.33 -4.40 1.22
CA GLN A 162 25.74 -4.35 2.63
C GLN A 162 24.67 -3.77 3.56
N ASP A 163 23.84 -2.84 3.07
CA ASP A 163 22.78 -2.20 3.87
C ASP A 163 21.57 -3.12 4.09
N PHE A 164 21.49 -4.24 3.36
CA PHE A 164 20.32 -5.11 3.34
C PHE A 164 20.62 -6.59 3.52
N ILE A 165 21.87 -6.95 3.79
CA ILE A 165 22.30 -8.35 3.85
C ILE A 165 21.57 -9.15 4.92
N ASP A 166 21.20 -8.50 6.03
CA ASP A 166 20.49 -9.12 7.15
C ASP A 166 18.97 -9.20 6.94
N LEU A 167 18.44 -8.44 5.98
CA LEU A 167 17.01 -8.40 5.68
C LEU A 167 16.63 -9.35 4.53
N PHE A 168 17.52 -9.56 3.55
CA PHE A 168 17.24 -10.39 2.37
C PHE A 168 17.81 -11.79 2.49
N VAL A 169 16.94 -12.79 2.35
CA VAL A 169 17.29 -14.22 2.36
C VAL A 169 18.28 -14.59 1.23
N ASN A 170 18.28 -13.86 0.09
CA ASN A 170 19.32 -14.01 -0.94
C ASN A 170 19.39 -12.82 -1.94
N PRO A 171 20.31 -11.86 -1.76
CA PRO A 171 20.39 -10.67 -2.62
C PRO A 171 20.85 -10.93 -4.07
N ARG A 172 21.39 -12.11 -4.39
CA ARG A 172 21.92 -12.41 -5.73
C ARG A 172 20.86 -12.77 -6.76
N CYS A 173 19.61 -13.01 -6.34
CA CYS A 173 18.52 -13.37 -7.26
C CYS A 173 17.97 -12.16 -8.04
N PHE A 174 18.28 -10.92 -7.62
CA PHE A 174 17.71 -9.70 -8.21
C PHE A 174 18.20 -9.40 -9.63
N THR A 175 19.31 -10.02 -10.07
CA THR A 175 19.85 -9.90 -11.44
C THR A 175 19.33 -10.97 -12.39
N LEU A 176 18.31 -11.73 -11.99
CA LEU A 176 17.74 -12.81 -12.80
C LEU A 176 16.33 -12.46 -13.28
N PRO A 177 15.87 -13.02 -14.41
CA PRO A 177 14.46 -13.00 -14.80
C PRO A 177 13.57 -13.66 -13.75
N ASN A 178 12.29 -13.28 -13.70
CA ASN A 178 11.35 -13.74 -12.67
C ASN A 178 11.24 -15.27 -12.59
N SER A 179 11.19 -15.97 -13.73
CA SER A 179 11.11 -17.44 -13.77
C SER A 179 12.31 -18.13 -13.09
N LYS A 180 13.52 -17.61 -13.33
CA LYS A 180 14.76 -18.12 -12.73
C LYS A 180 14.84 -17.78 -11.25
N ARG A 181 14.26 -16.65 -10.81
CA ARG A 181 14.13 -16.37 -9.37
C ARG A 181 13.28 -17.43 -8.70
N ILE A 182 12.13 -17.78 -9.29
CA ILE A 182 11.21 -18.78 -8.72
C ILE A 182 11.92 -20.10 -8.46
N SER A 183 12.61 -20.67 -9.46
CA SER A 183 13.29 -21.96 -9.28
C SER A 183 14.39 -21.94 -8.22
N ILE A 184 15.10 -20.82 -8.07
CA ILE A 184 16.11 -20.66 -7.02
C ILE A 184 15.45 -20.52 -5.65
N ILE A 185 14.38 -19.73 -5.54
CA ILE A 185 13.61 -19.55 -4.30
C ILE A 185 13.11 -20.91 -3.81
N GLU A 186 12.48 -21.68 -4.68
CA GLU A 186 11.93 -22.99 -4.32
C GLU A 186 13.01 -23.96 -3.84
N LYS A 187 14.19 -23.95 -4.48
CA LYS A 187 15.32 -24.76 -4.04
C LYS A 187 15.83 -24.32 -2.66
N ILE A 188 15.93 -23.01 -2.41
CA ILE A 188 16.32 -22.49 -1.10
C ILE A 188 15.29 -22.90 -0.05
N GLU A 189 14.00 -22.79 -0.36
CA GLU A 189 12.91 -23.18 0.54
C GLU A 189 12.97 -24.69 0.87
N ASP A 190 13.28 -25.53 -0.13
CA ASP A 190 13.47 -26.97 0.07
C ASP A 190 14.67 -27.28 0.98
N ASP A 191 15.79 -26.55 0.79
CA ASP A 191 17.00 -26.71 1.60
C ASP A 191 16.81 -26.14 3.03
N GLN A 192 15.93 -25.16 3.22
CA GLN A 192 15.64 -24.54 4.52
C GLN A 192 14.57 -25.27 5.33
N PHE A 193 13.76 -26.12 4.70
CA PHE A 193 12.71 -26.85 5.40
C PHE A 193 13.32 -27.89 6.35
N GLU A 194 13.01 -27.79 7.64
CA GLU A 194 13.42 -28.75 8.66
C GLU A 194 12.23 -29.60 9.13
N PRO A 195 12.17 -30.89 8.74
CA PRO A 195 11.07 -31.77 9.13
C PRO A 195 10.94 -31.95 10.64
N GLU A 196 12.05 -32.02 11.38
CA GLU A 196 12.04 -32.22 12.83
C GLU A 196 11.41 -31.03 13.56
N HIS A 197 11.74 -29.80 13.13
CA HIS A 197 11.14 -28.58 13.68
C HIS A 197 9.64 -28.52 13.38
N TYR A 198 9.26 -28.77 12.12
CA TYR A 198 7.84 -28.81 11.74
C TYR A 198 7.05 -29.85 12.56
N ILE A 199 7.63 -31.02 12.80
CA ILE A 199 7.03 -32.06 13.63
C ILE A 199 6.92 -31.61 15.08
N ALA A 200 7.94 -30.95 15.63
CA ALA A 200 7.89 -30.42 16.99
C ALA A 200 6.71 -29.45 17.18
N ASP A 201 6.54 -28.49 16.26
CA ASP A 201 5.44 -27.51 16.29
C ASP A 201 4.06 -28.13 16.03
N LEU A 202 4.01 -29.35 15.48
CA LEU A 202 2.78 -30.11 15.30
C LEU A 202 2.37 -30.86 16.57
N PHE A 203 3.34 -31.30 17.38
CA PHE A 203 3.08 -32.04 18.63
C PHE A 203 2.99 -31.14 19.86
N ASP A 204 3.75 -30.04 19.90
CA ASP A 204 3.72 -29.03 20.95
C ASP A 204 3.02 -27.76 20.45
N ASP A 205 1.72 -27.88 20.17
CA ASP A 205 0.95 -26.86 19.46
C ASP A 205 0.22 -25.87 20.39
N SER A 206 0.44 -25.91 21.72
CA SER A 206 -0.36 -25.11 22.67
C SER A 206 -0.24 -23.60 22.41
N GLU A 207 0.98 -23.10 22.19
CA GLU A 207 1.19 -21.70 21.84
C GLU A 207 0.64 -21.37 20.46
N VAL A 208 0.80 -22.27 19.48
CA VAL A 208 0.24 -22.08 18.14
C VAL A 208 -1.28 -21.99 18.17
N LEU A 209 -1.95 -22.85 18.95
CA LEU A 209 -3.40 -22.82 19.13
C LEU A 209 -3.86 -21.53 19.82
N ARG A 210 -3.11 -21.04 20.81
CA ARG A 210 -3.34 -19.73 21.46
C ARG A 210 -3.26 -18.60 20.44
N LEU A 211 -2.22 -18.60 19.60
CA LEU A 211 -2.04 -17.62 18.54
C LEU A 211 -3.11 -17.74 17.45
N ILE A 212 -3.59 -18.93 17.10
CA ILE A 212 -4.73 -19.12 16.16
C ILE A 212 -6.03 -18.55 16.76
N ALA A 213 -6.23 -18.69 18.06
CA ALA A 213 -7.39 -18.18 18.78
C ALA A 213 -7.37 -16.66 18.98
N PHE A 214 -6.19 -16.01 18.87
CA PHE A 214 -6.06 -14.55 19.00
C PHE A 214 -7.02 -13.80 18.05
N PRO A 215 -7.83 -12.85 18.57
CA PRO A 215 -8.84 -12.16 17.78
C PRO A 215 -8.22 -11.27 16.71
N ASN A 216 -8.72 -11.37 15.47
CA ASN A 216 -8.33 -10.46 14.41
C ASN A 216 -9.19 -9.18 14.46
N ASP A 217 -8.98 -8.34 15.48
CA ASP A 217 -9.72 -7.08 15.61
C ASP A 217 -9.24 -6.06 14.58
N LEU A 218 -10.13 -5.60 13.71
CA LEU A 218 -9.84 -4.61 12.67
C LEU A 218 -10.50 -3.25 12.96
N SER A 219 -10.96 -3.02 14.19
CA SER A 219 -11.59 -1.76 14.61
C SER A 219 -10.70 -0.54 14.33
N ALA A 220 -9.41 -0.62 14.66
CA ALA A 220 -8.41 0.42 14.42
C ALA A 220 -8.07 0.65 12.93
N PHE A 221 -8.55 -0.22 12.04
CA PHE A 221 -8.27 -0.21 10.60
C PHE A 221 -9.39 0.45 9.80
N GLN A 222 -10.40 1.04 10.46
CA GLN A 222 -11.55 1.68 9.83
C GLN A 222 -11.28 3.15 9.43
N SER A 223 -10.31 3.82 10.05
CA SER A 223 -9.97 5.22 9.78
C SER A 223 -8.48 5.51 9.94
N PHE A 224 -7.97 6.52 9.22
CA PHE A 224 -6.56 6.94 9.31
C PHE A 224 -6.31 7.80 10.56
N SER A 225 -5.22 7.49 11.27
CA SER A 225 -4.72 8.31 12.37
C SER A 225 -4.03 9.58 11.85
N ASP A 226 -3.58 10.45 12.76
CA ASP A 226 -2.82 11.65 12.41
C ASP A 226 -1.43 11.28 11.85
N SER A 227 -0.80 10.23 12.40
CA SER A 227 0.47 9.70 11.90
C SER A 227 0.33 9.17 10.47
N ASP A 228 -0.74 8.42 10.20
CA ASP A 228 -1.04 7.89 8.86
C ASP A 228 -1.20 9.02 7.85
N SER A 229 -1.97 10.04 8.23
CA SER A 229 -2.26 11.19 7.38
C SER A 229 -0.98 11.99 7.09
N THR A 230 -0.08 12.08 8.06
CA THR A 230 1.25 12.69 7.89
C THR A 230 2.11 11.93 6.88
N ILE A 231 2.11 10.59 6.94
CA ILE A 231 2.84 9.77 5.96
C ILE A 231 2.21 9.95 4.57
N LEU A 232 0.89 9.80 4.46
CA LEU A 232 0.16 9.88 3.19
C LEU A 232 0.38 11.23 2.46
N VAL A 233 0.33 12.36 3.17
CA VAL A 233 0.56 13.69 2.59
C VAL A 233 1.99 13.84 2.04
N ASN A 234 2.96 13.14 2.63
CA ASN A 234 4.36 13.19 2.22
C ASN A 234 4.70 12.22 1.08
N LEU A 235 3.83 11.25 0.77
CA LEU A 235 4.03 10.36 -0.37
C LEU A 235 3.96 11.13 -1.69
N SER A 236 4.74 10.69 -2.69
CA SER A 236 4.71 11.31 -4.01
C SER A 236 3.42 10.97 -4.73
N ASN A 237 2.64 11.97 -5.13
CA ASN A 237 1.50 11.74 -6.01
C ASN A 237 1.98 11.52 -7.45
N ARG A 238 2.01 10.25 -7.88
CA ARG A 238 2.41 9.83 -9.22
C ARG A 238 1.29 9.02 -9.85
N GLU A 239 0.89 9.40 -11.05
CA GLU A 239 0.01 8.59 -11.87
C GLU A 239 0.82 7.52 -12.61
N TYR A 240 0.29 6.31 -12.63
CA TYR A 240 0.91 5.18 -13.29
C TYR A 240 0.00 4.66 -14.38
N LEU A 241 0.51 4.60 -15.60
CA LEU A 241 -0.09 3.83 -16.67
C LEU A 241 0.33 2.37 -16.48
N MET A 242 -0.65 1.48 -16.30
CA MET A 242 -0.41 0.06 -16.07
C MET A 242 -1.19 -0.76 -17.08
N ASP A 243 -0.55 -1.78 -17.64
CA ASP A 243 -1.22 -2.83 -18.40
C ASP A 243 -1.84 -3.88 -17.47
N SER A 244 -2.65 -4.79 -18.03
CA SER A 244 -3.32 -5.85 -17.26
C SER A 244 -2.31 -6.72 -16.49
N GLN A 245 -1.12 -6.98 -17.05
CA GLN A 245 -0.07 -7.80 -16.43
C GLN A 245 0.53 -7.13 -15.17
N ASN A 246 0.84 -5.84 -15.23
CA ASN A 246 1.36 -5.09 -14.10
C ASN A 246 0.31 -4.87 -13.01
N VAL A 247 -0.96 -4.63 -13.40
CA VAL A 247 -2.07 -4.54 -12.43
C VAL A 247 -2.24 -5.86 -11.69
N LEU A 248 -2.34 -6.98 -12.42
CA LEU A 248 -2.50 -8.31 -11.82
C LEU A 248 -1.34 -8.62 -10.88
N SER A 249 -0.10 -8.40 -11.32
CA SER A 249 1.09 -8.67 -10.51
C SER A 249 1.17 -7.82 -9.26
N SER A 250 0.80 -6.54 -9.35
CA SER A 250 0.77 -5.65 -8.19
C SER A 250 -0.31 -6.06 -7.19
N LEU A 251 -1.49 -6.50 -7.66
CA LEU A 251 -2.58 -6.96 -6.78
C LEU A 251 -2.23 -8.28 -6.10
N VAL A 252 -1.60 -9.23 -6.79
CA VAL A 252 -1.19 -10.50 -6.17
C VAL A 252 0.02 -10.32 -5.26
N GLY A 253 0.99 -9.47 -5.62
CA GLY A 253 2.09 -9.09 -4.72
C GLY A 253 1.61 -8.36 -3.46
N LEU A 254 0.55 -7.56 -3.55
CA LEU A 254 -0.11 -6.98 -2.38
C LEU A 254 -0.67 -8.08 -1.45
N VAL A 255 -1.27 -9.14 -2.01
CA VAL A 255 -1.74 -10.28 -1.21
C VAL A 255 -0.57 -10.97 -0.50
N ASP A 256 0.55 -11.20 -1.19
CA ASP A 256 1.78 -11.78 -0.60
C ASP A 256 2.28 -10.96 0.61
N ILE A 257 2.37 -9.63 0.45
CA ILE A 257 2.79 -8.72 1.53
C ILE A 257 1.81 -8.77 2.72
N LEU A 258 0.50 -8.78 2.45
CA LEU A 258 -0.52 -8.81 3.50
C LEU A 258 -0.55 -10.15 4.25
N LEU A 259 -0.24 -11.28 3.58
CA LEU A 259 -0.10 -12.57 4.25
C LEU A 259 1.04 -12.52 5.28
N SER A 260 2.19 -11.98 4.90
CA SER A 260 3.34 -11.84 5.80
C SER A 260 3.07 -10.88 6.96
N TYR A 261 2.42 -9.74 6.70
CA TYR A 261 2.00 -8.82 7.75
C TYR A 261 0.99 -9.45 8.71
N ALA A 262 -0.03 -10.14 8.20
CA ALA A 262 -1.04 -10.78 9.03
C ALA A 262 -0.43 -11.92 9.86
N TYR A 263 0.56 -12.63 9.31
CA TYR A 263 1.34 -13.61 10.07
C TYR A 263 2.05 -12.95 11.25
N ASP A 264 2.86 -11.92 10.98
CA ASP A 264 3.60 -11.19 12.04
C ASP A 264 2.64 -10.69 13.12
N ARG A 265 1.58 -9.98 12.71
CA ARG A 265 0.57 -9.45 13.62
C ARG A 265 -0.07 -10.52 14.51
N ARG A 266 -0.23 -11.74 14.02
CA ARG A 266 -0.79 -12.84 14.81
C ARG A 266 0.21 -13.35 15.83
N ILE A 267 1.46 -13.58 15.43
CA ILE A 267 2.50 -14.12 16.32
C ILE A 267 2.96 -13.08 17.36
N THR A 268 2.77 -11.79 17.07
CA THR A 268 3.05 -10.67 17.97
C THR A 268 1.82 -10.15 18.69
N GLU A 269 0.65 -10.78 18.50
CA GLU A 269 -0.60 -10.39 19.14
C GLU A 269 -0.96 -8.90 18.94
N GLY A 270 -0.57 -8.34 17.80
CA GLY A 270 -0.84 -6.95 17.42
C GLY A 270 0.26 -5.95 17.74
N GLU A 271 1.34 -6.34 18.43
CA GLU A 271 2.41 -5.43 18.84
C GLU A 271 3.77 -5.82 18.24
N HIS A 272 4.21 -5.12 17.20
CA HIS A 272 5.48 -5.39 16.53
C HIS A 272 6.67 -5.43 17.51
N ASN A 273 7.63 -6.31 17.23
CA ASN A 273 8.88 -6.45 17.96
C ASN A 273 10.09 -6.36 17.00
N ILE A 274 11.30 -6.56 17.53
CA ILE A 274 12.55 -6.44 16.76
C ILE A 274 12.63 -7.40 15.56
N GLU A 275 11.95 -8.55 15.63
CA GLU A 275 11.92 -9.56 14.56
C GLU A 275 10.82 -9.30 13.53
N SER A 276 9.90 -8.36 13.79
CA SER A 276 8.74 -8.16 12.91
C SER A 276 9.11 -7.75 11.50
N ALA A 277 10.13 -6.89 11.36
CA ALA A 277 10.60 -6.49 10.03
C ALA A 277 11.16 -7.69 9.27
N TRP A 278 11.98 -8.50 9.93
CA TRP A 278 12.56 -9.72 9.34
C TRP A 278 11.47 -10.75 9.00
N ASN A 279 10.53 -11.02 9.90
CA ASN A 279 9.43 -11.95 9.66
C ASN A 279 8.62 -11.58 8.40
N ILE A 280 8.27 -10.30 8.26
CA ILE A 280 7.48 -9.82 7.12
C ILE A 280 8.26 -10.00 5.81
N VAL A 281 9.55 -9.63 5.79
CA VAL A 281 10.40 -9.77 4.60
C VAL A 281 10.65 -11.24 4.29
N ALA A 282 11.01 -12.05 5.28
CA ALA A 282 11.28 -13.47 5.12
C ALA A 282 10.05 -14.22 4.59
N LEU A 283 8.84 -13.88 5.02
CA LEU A 283 7.64 -14.55 4.52
C LEU A 283 7.14 -14.02 3.17
N SER A 284 7.36 -12.75 2.86
CA SER A 284 6.94 -12.17 1.57
C SER A 284 8.01 -12.41 0.52
N SER A 285 7.71 -13.24 -0.47
CA SER A 285 8.64 -13.42 -1.60
C SER A 285 8.68 -12.19 -2.53
N THR A 286 7.61 -11.38 -2.54
CA THR A 286 7.60 -10.06 -3.19
C THR A 286 8.62 -9.12 -2.56
N LEU A 287 8.80 -9.16 -1.24
CA LEU A 287 9.82 -8.34 -0.55
C LEU A 287 11.20 -9.00 -0.59
N SER A 288 11.33 -10.25 -0.12
CA SER A 288 12.65 -10.90 0.04
C SER A 288 13.38 -11.19 -1.26
N HIS A 289 12.66 -11.50 -2.35
CA HIS A 289 13.24 -11.96 -3.61
C HIS A 289 12.74 -11.17 -4.82
N ASN A 290 11.97 -10.10 -4.60
CA ASN A 290 11.31 -9.35 -5.66
C ASN A 290 10.56 -10.25 -6.65
N ARG A 291 9.87 -11.29 -6.14
CA ARG A 291 9.06 -12.19 -6.96
C ARG A 291 7.82 -11.47 -7.45
N LEU A 292 7.59 -11.54 -8.75
CA LEU A 292 6.33 -11.14 -9.38
C LEU A 292 5.41 -12.37 -9.45
N PHE A 293 4.16 -12.18 -9.03
CA PHE A 293 3.14 -13.23 -9.06
C PHE A 293 2.09 -12.93 -10.11
N TYR A 294 1.57 -13.95 -10.76
CA TYR A 294 0.45 -13.80 -11.70
C TYR A 294 -0.73 -14.72 -11.34
N SER A 295 -0.60 -15.46 -10.23
CA SER A 295 -1.60 -16.39 -9.73
C SER A 295 -1.68 -16.34 -8.21
N LEU A 296 -2.91 -16.34 -7.68
CA LEU A 296 -3.15 -16.46 -6.23
C LEU A 296 -2.72 -17.83 -5.71
N ASP A 297 -2.87 -18.90 -6.50
CA ASP A 297 -2.48 -20.24 -6.08
C ASP A 297 -0.96 -20.35 -5.88
N GLU A 298 -0.19 -19.72 -6.78
CA GLU A 298 1.27 -19.64 -6.65
C GLU A 298 1.67 -18.76 -5.46
N CYS A 299 0.98 -17.64 -5.24
CA CYS A 299 1.19 -16.76 -4.08
C CYS A 299 0.94 -17.50 -2.77
N PHE A 300 -0.20 -18.19 -2.64
CA PHE A 300 -0.52 -18.96 -1.44
C PHE A 300 0.42 -20.14 -1.23
N SER A 301 0.78 -20.86 -2.29
CA SER A 301 1.74 -21.96 -2.20
C SER A 301 3.11 -21.46 -1.74
N SER A 302 3.57 -20.33 -2.28
CA SER A 302 4.81 -19.69 -1.85
C SER A 302 4.72 -19.27 -0.38
N PHE A 303 3.71 -18.51 0.02
CA PHE A 303 3.54 -18.09 1.42
C PHE A 303 3.50 -19.28 2.39
N ILE A 304 2.72 -20.33 2.08
CA ILE A 304 2.62 -21.51 2.94
C ILE A 304 3.99 -22.16 3.08
N ARG A 305 4.70 -22.44 1.99
CA ARG A 305 6.06 -23.02 2.06
C ARG A 305 6.96 -22.18 2.97
N ARG A 306 7.01 -20.86 2.74
CA ARG A 306 7.85 -19.93 3.51
C ARG A 306 7.47 -19.91 5.00
N SER A 307 6.17 -19.94 5.32
CA SER A 307 5.68 -20.00 6.70
C SER A 307 6.02 -21.30 7.44
N LEU A 308 6.39 -22.35 6.70
CA LEU A 308 6.83 -23.62 7.25
C LEU A 308 8.36 -23.78 7.26
N CYS A 309 9.11 -22.85 6.66
CA CYS A 309 10.57 -22.91 6.58
C CYS A 309 11.26 -21.88 7.48
N TYR A 310 10.78 -20.63 7.50
CA TYR A 310 11.55 -19.53 8.09
C TYR A 310 11.21 -19.17 9.54
N PRO A 311 9.93 -18.93 9.90
CA PRO A 311 9.62 -18.27 11.16
C PRO A 311 9.70 -19.23 12.36
N LEU A 312 9.53 -18.66 13.56
CA LEU A 312 9.52 -19.39 14.83
C LEU A 312 8.40 -20.45 14.92
N TYR A 313 7.21 -20.17 14.38
CA TYR A 313 6.05 -21.06 14.46
C TYR A 313 5.69 -21.64 13.09
N ARG A 314 6.12 -22.86 12.81
CA ARG A 314 6.00 -23.55 11.51
C ARG A 314 4.79 -24.47 11.51
N ASN A 315 3.58 -23.91 11.40
CA ASN A 315 2.35 -24.68 11.48
C ASN A 315 1.37 -24.38 10.33
N TYR A 316 0.91 -25.43 9.65
CA TYR A 316 0.01 -25.30 8.49
C TYR A 316 -1.35 -24.70 8.84
N GLN A 317 -1.94 -25.06 10.00
CA GLN A 317 -3.23 -24.50 10.42
C GLN A 317 -3.13 -23.01 10.72
N LEU A 318 -1.98 -22.58 11.26
CA LEU A 318 -1.68 -21.16 11.43
C LEU A 318 -1.66 -20.46 10.06
N SER A 319 -0.96 -21.00 9.05
CA SER A 319 -0.93 -20.42 7.69
C SER A 319 -2.34 -20.29 7.09
N ILE A 320 -3.19 -21.31 7.24
CA ILE A 320 -4.60 -21.25 6.78
C ILE A 320 -5.41 -20.20 7.55
N LYS A 321 -5.15 -20.02 8.84
CA LYS A 321 -5.78 -18.96 9.64
C LYS A 321 -5.37 -17.58 9.13
N ILE A 322 -4.09 -17.38 8.81
CA ILE A 322 -3.59 -16.11 8.23
C ILE A 322 -4.28 -15.78 6.91
N MET A 323 -4.50 -16.75 6.03
CA MET A 323 -5.25 -16.52 4.78
C MET A 323 -6.68 -16.01 5.05
N LYS A 324 -7.34 -16.52 6.10
CA LYS A 324 -8.67 -16.02 6.53
C LYS A 324 -8.58 -14.59 7.09
N ASP A 325 -7.49 -14.23 7.74
CA ASP A 325 -7.27 -12.88 8.27
C ASP A 325 -7.07 -11.87 7.14
N VAL A 326 -6.26 -12.21 6.13
CA VAL A 326 -6.09 -11.37 4.93
C VAL A 326 -7.42 -11.18 4.20
N LYS A 327 -8.22 -12.24 4.06
CA LYS A 327 -9.58 -12.12 3.52
C LYS A 327 -10.45 -11.15 4.33
N SER A 328 -10.29 -11.11 5.64
CA SER A 328 -11.02 -10.18 6.51
C SER A 328 -10.54 -8.74 6.34
N ILE A 329 -9.21 -8.52 6.26
CA ILE A 329 -8.60 -7.21 5.96
C ILE A 329 -9.12 -6.66 4.63
N MET A 330 -9.09 -7.48 3.57
CA MET A 330 -9.58 -7.09 2.24
C MET A 330 -11.07 -6.72 2.26
N LYS A 331 -11.90 -7.49 2.99
CA LYS A 331 -13.34 -7.22 3.13
C LYS A 331 -13.65 -5.95 3.92
N SER A 332 -12.79 -5.55 4.86
CA SER A 332 -12.91 -4.28 5.58
C SER A 332 -12.65 -3.07 4.67
N GLY A 333 -12.15 -3.31 3.46
CA GLY A 333 -12.01 -2.30 2.42
C GLY A 333 -10.63 -1.65 2.39
N LYS A 334 -10.48 -0.71 1.46
CA LYS A 334 -9.19 -0.11 1.11
C LYS A 334 -8.46 0.59 2.26
N ILE A 335 -9.19 1.16 3.22
CA ILE A 335 -8.57 1.85 4.38
C ILE A 335 -7.79 0.84 5.22
N ALA A 336 -8.38 -0.33 5.47
CA ALA A 336 -7.72 -1.38 6.24
C ALA A 336 -6.47 -1.90 5.53
N VAL A 337 -6.54 -2.08 4.21
CA VAL A 337 -5.36 -2.47 3.41
C VAL A 337 -4.26 -1.41 3.49
N VAL A 338 -4.59 -0.14 3.28
CA VAL A 338 -3.60 0.95 3.35
C VAL A 338 -3.03 1.10 4.74
N LYS A 339 -3.83 0.88 5.79
CA LYS A 339 -3.36 0.83 7.18
C LYS A 339 -2.28 -0.21 7.39
N CYS A 340 -2.49 -1.45 6.93
CA CYS A 340 -1.46 -2.49 6.98
C CYS A 340 -0.17 -2.02 6.28
N LEU A 341 -0.29 -1.41 5.09
CA LEU A 341 0.87 -0.91 4.35
C LEU A 341 1.60 0.25 5.05
N LEU A 342 0.86 1.15 5.69
CA LEU A 342 1.43 2.26 6.47
C LEU A 342 2.16 1.76 7.72
N ASP A 343 1.63 0.71 8.34
CA ASP A 343 2.25 0.05 9.50
C ASP A 343 3.58 -0.60 9.10
N ILE A 344 3.58 -1.39 8.02
CA ILE A 344 4.82 -1.96 7.42
C ILE A 344 5.81 -0.86 7.04
N TYR A 345 5.33 0.22 6.40
CA TYR A 345 6.17 1.35 6.03
C TYR A 345 6.82 2.01 7.25
N SER A 346 6.06 2.19 8.33
CA SER A 346 6.58 2.77 9.58
C SER A 346 7.59 1.83 10.22
N LEU A 347 7.27 0.54 10.29
CA LEU A 347 8.14 -0.52 10.80
C LEU A 347 9.51 -0.51 10.09
N PHE A 348 9.54 -0.56 8.75
CA PHE A 348 10.78 -0.58 7.98
C PHE A 348 11.60 0.72 8.06
N ASN A 349 10.96 1.87 8.31
CA ASN A 349 11.70 3.13 8.54
C ASN A 349 12.21 3.26 9.98
N SER A 350 11.62 2.53 10.93
CA SER A 350 12.00 2.55 12.34
C SER A 350 12.97 1.44 12.75
N SER A 351 12.98 0.32 12.03
CA SER A 351 13.90 -0.77 12.27
C SER A 351 15.32 -0.29 12.04
N GLU A 352 16.15 -0.32 13.09
CA GLU A 352 17.58 -0.10 12.95
C GLU A 352 18.13 -1.14 11.98
N ARG A 353 18.90 -0.66 10.99
CA ARG A 353 19.67 -1.55 10.12
C ARG A 353 20.72 -2.19 11.03
N TYR A 354 20.60 -3.49 11.26
CA TYR A 354 21.63 -4.25 11.99
C TYR A 354 22.99 -4.14 11.29
#